data_AF-I0APH2-F1
#
_entry.id   AF-I0APH2-F1
#
_cell.length_a   1.000
_cell.length_b   1.000
_cell.length_c   1.000
_cell.angle_alpha   90.00
_cell.angle_beta   90.00
_cell.angle_gamma   90.00
#
_symmetry.space_group_name_H-M   'P 1'
#
loop_
_entity.id
_entity.type
_entity.pdbx_description
1 polymer ?
#
loop_
_entity_poly.entity_id
_entity_poly.type
_entity_poly.pdbx_seq_one_letter_code
_entity_poly.pdbx_strand_id
1 'polypeptide(L)'
;MIEIEKIIELLEKKDLNDSEKSWLKDISASDAEAKKIIETYTAVKNSLNRNEHLDEELLGEYILYKNGSDEYSKVVLFLLSKIEDHLRKCEICLSNFKELNLRYADVNEFVSKSISPETEKSYTPITQIIFREKFNSLRYAAFSLASVVFIYVGLLVYSNFTTPDYLKTPFAQDRDFYNTRGRTSELFQRGLDALDRKDFDTAIKYLNDDLKENPDQQSIFYTHFVLGLAYVNKAEKNFLGLFKSFDREDVLKAISHFEKSIELNQNERFQNLKLDAHFYIGKAYLLINDRNSAKHHLQIVVDEKGSYYKNAKELLKSF
;
A
#
# COMPACT_ATOMS: atom_id res chain seq x y z
N MET A 1 23.04 -29.61 -7.79
CA MET A 1 21.66 -29.73 -8.32
C MET A 1 21.66 -31.03 -9.11
N ILE A 2 20.86 -32.02 -8.72
CA ILE A 2 20.89 -33.35 -9.35
C ILE A 2 20.34 -33.21 -10.78
N GLU A 3 21.19 -33.43 -11.78
CA GLU A 3 20.77 -33.49 -13.18
C GLU A 3 20.15 -34.87 -13.45
N ILE A 4 18.94 -35.10 -12.91
CA ILE A 4 18.20 -36.37 -13.07
C ILE A 4 18.09 -36.73 -14.56
N GLU A 5 17.83 -35.74 -15.40
CA GLU A 5 17.74 -35.87 -16.86
C GLU A 5 19.02 -36.48 -17.48
N LYS A 6 20.19 -36.05 -17.03
CA LYS A 6 21.49 -36.57 -17.49
C LYS A 6 21.76 -38.00 -17.00
N ILE A 7 21.36 -38.31 -15.77
CA ILE A 7 21.44 -39.68 -15.24
C ILE A 7 20.59 -40.62 -16.10
N ILE A 8 19.34 -40.23 -16.38
CA ILE A 8 18.42 -41.03 -17.19
C ILE A 8 18.92 -41.16 -18.64
N GLU A 9 19.39 -40.08 -19.26
CA GLU A 9 19.94 -40.10 -20.62
C GLU A 9 21.08 -41.13 -20.75
N LEU A 10 22.01 -41.15 -19.79
CA LEU A 10 23.10 -42.13 -19.77
C LEU A 10 22.58 -43.56 -19.55
N LEU A 11 21.59 -43.76 -18.67
CA LEU A 11 21.00 -45.08 -18.44
C LEU A 11 20.18 -45.60 -19.63
N GLU A 12 19.79 -44.76 -20.58
CA GLU A 12 19.11 -45.17 -21.82
C GLU A 12 20.06 -45.56 -22.96
N LYS A 13 21.30 -45.07 -22.96
CA LYS A 13 22.29 -45.43 -23.98
C LYS A 13 22.49 -46.95 -24.03
N LYS A 14 22.60 -47.49 -25.26
CA LYS A 14 22.90 -48.91 -25.49
C LYS A 14 24.30 -49.27 -25.01
N ASP A 15 25.26 -48.38 -25.24
CA ASP A 15 26.66 -48.53 -24.84
C ASP A 15 27.17 -47.25 -24.19
N LEU A 16 27.77 -47.37 -23.01
CA LEU A 16 28.39 -46.29 -22.26
C LEU A 16 29.91 -46.32 -22.48
N ASN A 17 30.52 -45.15 -22.70
CA ASN A 17 31.97 -45.03 -22.71
C ASN A 17 32.56 -45.05 -21.27
N ASP A 18 33.86 -45.23 -21.13
CA ASP A 18 34.50 -45.40 -19.81
C ASP A 18 34.38 -44.15 -18.92
N SER A 19 34.32 -42.96 -19.52
CA SER A 19 34.11 -41.70 -18.80
C SER A 19 32.68 -41.60 -18.25
N GLU A 20 31.68 -42.02 -19.02
CA GLU A 20 30.27 -42.04 -18.59
C GLU A 20 30.02 -43.09 -17.49
N LYS A 21 30.67 -44.26 -17.58
CA LYS A 21 30.64 -45.28 -16.52
C LYS A 21 31.25 -44.77 -15.22
N SER A 22 32.39 -44.08 -15.30
CA SER A 22 33.02 -43.47 -14.12
C SER A 22 32.10 -42.42 -13.51
N TRP A 23 31.50 -41.56 -14.35
CA TRP A 23 30.59 -40.51 -13.88
C TRP A 23 29.37 -41.06 -13.14
N LEU A 24 28.71 -42.11 -13.66
CA LEU A 24 27.59 -42.77 -12.98
C LEU A 24 28.00 -43.40 -11.64
N LYS A 25 29.23 -43.95 -11.56
CA LYS A 25 29.76 -44.52 -10.33
C LYS A 25 30.07 -43.44 -9.29
N ASP A 26 30.66 -42.33 -9.72
CA ASP A 26 31.03 -41.23 -8.85
C ASP A 26 29.79 -40.52 -8.30
N ILE A 27 28.80 -40.22 -9.15
CA ILE A 27 27.54 -39.58 -8.71
C ILE A 27 26.75 -40.48 -7.75
N SER A 28 26.72 -41.80 -8.01
CA SER A 28 26.08 -42.79 -7.14
C SER A 28 26.79 -42.94 -5.78
N ALA A 29 28.07 -42.61 -5.68
CA ALA A 29 28.81 -42.64 -4.42
C ALA A 29 28.65 -41.34 -3.62
N SER A 30 28.51 -40.20 -4.31
CA SER A 30 28.43 -38.87 -3.70
C SER A 30 27.02 -38.44 -3.29
N ASP A 31 25.97 -38.98 -3.93
CA ASP A 31 24.60 -38.52 -3.76
C ASP A 31 23.63 -39.69 -3.56
N ALA A 32 22.98 -39.72 -2.39
CA ALA A 32 22.07 -40.79 -1.99
C ALA A 32 20.77 -40.82 -2.82
N GLU A 33 20.30 -39.67 -3.32
CA GLU A 33 19.12 -39.58 -4.17
C GLU A 33 19.47 -40.02 -5.60
N ALA A 34 20.62 -39.60 -6.13
CA ALA A 34 21.12 -40.09 -7.42
C ALA A 34 21.35 -41.61 -7.41
N LYS A 35 21.91 -42.16 -6.32
CA LYS A 35 22.06 -43.60 -6.11
C LYS A 35 20.71 -44.32 -6.18
N LYS A 36 19.70 -43.84 -5.44
CA LYS A 36 18.36 -44.42 -5.44
C LYS A 36 17.75 -44.40 -6.85
N ILE A 37 17.87 -43.28 -7.58
CA ILE A 37 17.37 -43.15 -8.96
C ILE A 37 18.04 -44.17 -9.89
N ILE A 38 19.38 -44.30 -9.83
CA ILE A 38 20.14 -45.24 -10.67
C ILE A 38 19.74 -46.69 -10.36
N GLU A 39 19.66 -47.05 -9.09
CA GLU A 39 19.29 -48.39 -8.63
C GLU A 39 17.85 -48.75 -9.05
N THR A 40 16.89 -47.87 -8.78
CA THR A 40 15.48 -48.06 -9.17
C THR A 40 15.34 -48.14 -10.69
N TYR A 41 15.92 -47.21 -11.45
CA TYR A 41 15.81 -47.22 -12.90
C TYR A 41 16.42 -48.49 -13.51
N THR A 42 17.58 -48.92 -13.02
CA THR A 42 18.26 -50.14 -13.51
C THR A 42 17.47 -51.39 -13.16
N ALA A 43 16.94 -51.49 -11.93
CA ALA A 43 16.10 -52.61 -11.50
C ALA A 43 14.84 -52.72 -12.37
N VAL A 44 14.16 -51.59 -12.59
CA VAL A 44 12.94 -51.56 -13.40
C VAL A 44 13.21 -51.84 -14.87
N LYS A 45 14.24 -51.24 -15.47
CA LYS A 45 14.66 -51.52 -16.84
C LYS A 45 15.03 -52.99 -17.04
N ASN A 46 15.70 -53.60 -16.06
CA ASN A 46 16.05 -55.02 -16.11
C ASN A 46 14.82 -55.92 -16.01
N SER A 47 13.89 -55.63 -15.10
CA SER A 47 12.63 -56.38 -14.97
C SER A 47 11.82 -56.31 -16.28
N LEU A 48 11.66 -55.09 -16.82
CA LEU A 48 10.98 -54.83 -18.09
C LEU A 48 11.62 -55.54 -19.30
N ASN A 49 12.95 -55.60 -19.37
CA ASN A 49 13.67 -56.22 -20.49
C ASN A 49 13.71 -57.75 -20.42
N ARG A 50 13.51 -58.35 -19.24
CA ARG A 50 13.55 -59.80 -19.05
C ARG A 50 12.19 -60.49 -19.20
N ASN A 51 11.14 -59.74 -19.56
CA ASN A 51 9.75 -60.19 -19.43
C ASN A 51 9.43 -60.66 -17.99
N GLU A 52 10.14 -60.14 -17.00
CA GLU A 52 9.84 -60.36 -15.59
C GLU A 52 8.68 -59.44 -15.20
N HIS A 53 7.89 -59.87 -14.22
CA HIS A 53 6.75 -59.09 -13.75
C HIS A 53 7.23 -57.80 -13.07
N LEU A 54 6.49 -56.71 -13.29
CA LEU A 54 6.68 -55.48 -12.53
C LEU A 54 6.46 -55.76 -11.04
N ASP A 55 7.38 -55.28 -10.21
CA ASP A 55 7.24 -55.37 -8.76
C ASP A 55 6.04 -54.53 -8.26
N GLU A 56 5.50 -54.92 -7.10
CA GLU A 56 4.33 -54.26 -6.51
C GLU A 56 4.62 -52.82 -6.09
N GLU A 57 5.87 -52.50 -5.76
CA GLU A 57 6.30 -51.16 -5.34
C GLU A 57 6.20 -50.17 -6.52
N LEU A 58 6.74 -50.52 -7.69
CA LEU A 58 6.63 -49.74 -8.92
C LEU A 58 5.18 -49.62 -9.40
N LEU A 59 4.39 -50.69 -9.28
CA LEU A 59 2.96 -50.63 -9.60
C LEU A 59 2.23 -49.68 -8.65
N GLY A 60 2.57 -49.68 -7.37
CA GLY A 60 2.03 -48.73 -6.38
C GLY A 60 2.38 -47.28 -6.70
N GLU A 61 3.65 -47.01 -7.03
CA GLU A 61 4.14 -45.69 -7.45
C GLU A 61 3.42 -45.19 -8.71
N TYR A 62 3.20 -46.08 -9.70
CA TYR A 62 2.41 -45.76 -10.89
C TYR A 62 0.93 -45.49 -10.59
N ILE A 63 0.33 -46.21 -9.63
CA ILE A 63 -1.05 -45.98 -9.16
C ILE A 63 -1.17 -44.60 -8.50
N LEU A 64 -0.22 -44.22 -7.65
CA LEU A 64 -0.18 -42.89 -7.02
C LEU A 64 -0.12 -41.78 -8.08
N TYR A 65 0.76 -41.92 -9.07
CA TYR A 65 0.85 -41.00 -10.21
C TYR A 65 -0.49 -40.90 -10.97
N LYS A 66 -1.08 -42.03 -11.36
CA LYS A 66 -2.31 -42.06 -12.16
C LYS A 66 -3.52 -41.44 -11.45
N ASN A 67 -3.55 -41.52 -10.12
CA ASN A 67 -4.61 -40.95 -9.30
C ASN A 67 -4.32 -39.50 -8.86
N GLY A 68 -3.26 -38.87 -9.38
CA GLY A 68 -2.95 -37.45 -9.14
C GLY A 68 -2.36 -37.14 -7.78
N SER A 69 -1.77 -38.13 -7.10
CA SER A 69 -0.98 -37.88 -5.89
C SER A 69 0.35 -37.21 -6.26
N ASP A 70 0.88 -36.35 -5.38
CA ASP A 70 2.21 -35.75 -5.51
C ASP A 70 3.31 -36.59 -4.82
N GLU A 71 2.94 -37.71 -4.18
CA GLU A 71 3.83 -38.52 -3.33
C GLU A 71 4.53 -39.67 -4.08
N TYR A 72 4.49 -39.70 -5.42
CA TYR A 72 5.15 -40.74 -6.21
C TYR A 72 6.62 -40.41 -6.51
N SER A 73 7.42 -41.44 -6.78
CA SER A 73 8.81 -41.32 -7.23
C SER A 73 8.89 -40.68 -8.63
N LYS A 74 9.62 -39.56 -8.76
CA LYS A 74 9.82 -38.86 -10.05
C LYS A 74 10.39 -39.75 -11.16
N VAL A 75 11.00 -40.89 -10.80
CA VAL A 75 11.48 -41.92 -11.74
C VAL A 75 10.32 -42.50 -12.57
N VAL A 76 9.10 -42.58 -12.02
CA VAL A 76 7.90 -43.08 -12.73
C VAL A 76 7.63 -42.31 -14.02
N LEU A 77 7.80 -40.98 -14.02
CA LEU A 77 7.57 -40.13 -15.19
C LEU A 77 8.41 -40.56 -16.41
N PHE A 78 9.62 -41.05 -16.15
CA PHE A 78 10.56 -41.49 -17.19
C PHE A 78 10.32 -42.94 -17.64
N LEU A 79 9.47 -43.68 -16.93
CA LEU A 79 9.15 -45.08 -17.19
C LEU A 79 7.71 -45.30 -17.67
N LEU A 80 6.90 -44.24 -17.75
CA LEU A 80 5.47 -44.30 -18.11
C LEU A 80 5.20 -45.14 -19.35
N SER A 81 5.86 -44.81 -20.47
CA SER A 81 5.65 -45.52 -21.73
C SER A 81 5.99 -47.01 -21.63
N LYS A 82 7.05 -47.36 -20.89
CA LYS A 82 7.49 -48.75 -20.71
C LYS A 82 6.57 -49.53 -19.77
N ILE A 83 6.09 -48.90 -18.70
CA ILE A 83 5.10 -49.49 -17.77
C ILE A 83 3.79 -49.75 -18.51
N GLU A 84 3.28 -48.76 -19.26
CA GLU A 84 2.04 -48.89 -20.03
C GLU A 84 2.14 -49.96 -21.11
N ASP A 85 3.23 -49.98 -21.86
CA ASP A 85 3.47 -51.01 -22.88
C ASP A 85 3.58 -52.42 -22.29
N HIS A 86 4.15 -52.56 -21.09
CA HIS A 86 4.22 -53.84 -20.39
C HIS A 86 2.84 -54.27 -19.88
N LEU A 87 2.06 -53.37 -19.25
CA LEU A 87 0.70 -53.66 -18.77
C LEU A 87 -0.27 -54.06 -19.90
N ARG A 88 -0.04 -53.60 -21.13
CA ARG A 88 -0.81 -54.03 -22.31
C ARG A 88 -0.49 -55.47 -22.74
N LYS A 89 0.71 -55.98 -22.41
CA LYS A 89 1.22 -57.28 -22.88
C LYS A 89 1.23 -58.36 -21.79
N CYS A 90 1.31 -57.98 -20.52
CA CYS A 90 1.41 -58.90 -19.39
C CYS A 90 0.11 -58.93 -18.59
N GLU A 91 -0.68 -60.00 -18.73
CA GLU A 91 -1.95 -60.18 -18.02
C GLU A 91 -1.78 -60.22 -16.49
N ILE A 92 -0.68 -60.82 -16.01
CA ILE A 92 -0.39 -60.94 -14.57
C ILE A 92 -0.17 -59.55 -13.95
N CYS A 93 0.68 -58.72 -14.57
CA CYS A 93 0.91 -57.35 -14.09
C CYS A 93 -0.34 -56.48 -14.23
N LEU A 94 -1.15 -56.67 -15.28
CA LEU A 94 -2.42 -55.98 -15.43
C LEU A 94 -3.42 -56.36 -14.33
N SER A 95 -3.47 -57.63 -13.94
CA SER A 95 -4.31 -58.12 -12.84
C SER A 95 -3.86 -57.51 -11.52
N ASN A 96 -2.56 -57.57 -11.21
CA ASN A 96 -1.99 -56.98 -9.99
C ASN A 96 -2.22 -55.47 -9.93
N PHE A 97 -2.03 -54.77 -11.05
CA PHE A 97 -2.33 -53.35 -11.16
C PHE A 97 -3.80 -53.04 -10.84
N LYS A 98 -4.74 -53.80 -11.39
CA LYS A 98 -6.18 -53.62 -11.12
C LYS A 98 -6.50 -53.87 -9.65
N GLU A 99 -5.95 -54.93 -9.05
CA GLU A 99 -6.16 -55.26 -7.65
C GLU A 99 -5.61 -54.17 -6.72
N LEU A 100 -4.37 -53.74 -6.94
CA LEU A 100 -3.75 -52.67 -6.16
C LEU A 100 -4.49 -51.34 -6.33
N ASN A 101 -4.96 -51.02 -7.53
CA ASN A 101 -5.71 -49.80 -7.79
C ASN A 101 -7.12 -49.84 -7.15
N LEU A 102 -7.75 -51.01 -7.06
CA LEU A 102 -8.98 -51.21 -6.30
C LEU A 102 -8.73 -51.01 -4.80
N ARG A 103 -7.69 -51.64 -4.23
CA ARG A 103 -7.31 -51.44 -2.83
C ARG A 103 -6.98 -49.99 -2.51
N TYR A 104 -6.30 -49.28 -3.42
CA TYR A 104 -6.04 -47.85 -3.30
C TYR A 104 -7.35 -47.05 -3.27
N ALA A 105 -8.29 -47.36 -4.17
CA ALA A 105 -9.61 -46.72 -4.19
C ALA A 105 -10.39 -46.99 -2.89
N ASP A 106 -10.37 -48.22 -2.38
CA ASP A 106 -11.03 -48.60 -1.12
C ASP A 106 -10.40 -47.88 0.08
N VAL A 107 -9.07 -47.77 0.14
CA VAL A 107 -8.37 -47.02 1.20
C VAL A 107 -8.65 -45.53 1.07
N ASN A 108 -8.62 -44.96 -0.13
CA ASN A 108 -8.91 -43.55 -0.35
C ASN A 108 -10.38 -43.22 -0.04
N GLU A 109 -11.31 -44.11 -0.39
CA GLU A 109 -12.72 -44.00 -0.03
C GLU A 109 -12.91 -44.14 1.49
N PHE A 110 -12.27 -45.11 2.13
CA PHE A 110 -12.30 -45.28 3.58
C PHE A 110 -11.74 -44.05 4.29
N VAL A 111 -10.59 -43.53 3.88
CA VAL A 111 -9.94 -42.33 4.43
C VAL A 111 -10.83 -41.10 4.18
N SER A 112 -11.37 -40.93 2.98
CA SER A 112 -12.27 -39.81 2.68
C SER A 112 -13.58 -39.87 3.49
N LYS A 113 -14.14 -41.06 3.73
CA LYS A 113 -15.32 -41.28 4.58
C LYS A 113 -15.02 -41.13 6.07
N SER A 114 -13.88 -41.62 6.55
CA SER A 114 -13.46 -41.51 7.95
C SER A 114 -12.96 -40.11 8.33
N ILE A 115 -12.70 -39.24 7.33
CA ILE A 115 -12.35 -37.83 7.52
C ILE A 115 -13.55 -36.88 7.24
N SER A 116 -14.68 -37.38 6.71
CA SER A 116 -15.86 -36.55 6.42
C SER A 116 -16.74 -36.29 7.67
N PRO A 117 -17.09 -35.03 7.98
CA PRO A 117 -17.69 -34.66 9.26
C PRO A 117 -19.23 -34.73 9.23
N GLU A 118 -19.82 -35.93 9.33
CA GLU A 118 -21.16 -36.06 9.91
C GLU A 118 -21.05 -36.39 11.39
N THR A 119 -20.88 -35.36 12.19
CA THR A 119 -20.90 -35.45 13.65
C THR A 119 -22.35 -35.49 14.15
N GLU A 120 -22.82 -36.66 14.56
CA GLU A 120 -23.68 -36.75 15.76
C GLU A 120 -22.85 -37.18 16.97
N LYS A 121 -22.44 -36.12 17.67
CA LYS A 121 -22.21 -35.96 19.11
C LYS A 121 -21.00 -36.65 19.77
N SER A 122 -20.17 -35.71 20.25
CA SER A 122 -19.51 -35.70 21.56
C SER A 122 -18.21 -36.47 21.67
N TYR A 123 -17.09 -35.81 21.38
CA TYR A 123 -16.21 -35.20 22.39
C TYR A 123 -15.20 -34.28 21.65
N THR A 124 -14.98 -33.09 22.20
CA THR A 124 -14.27 -31.93 21.63
C THR A 124 -12.78 -32.20 21.27
N PRO A 125 -12.32 -31.90 20.05
CA PRO A 125 -10.90 -31.66 19.78
C PRO A 125 -10.66 -30.22 19.27
N ILE A 126 -9.59 -29.64 19.80
CA ILE A 126 -9.16 -28.24 19.79
C ILE A 126 -8.96 -27.61 18.37
N THR A 127 -9.08 -28.38 17.29
CA THR A 127 -8.74 -27.95 15.92
C THR A 127 -9.88 -27.26 15.14
N GLN A 128 -11.16 -27.51 15.47
CA GLN A 128 -12.28 -26.73 14.88
C GLN A 128 -12.39 -25.30 15.44
N ILE A 129 -11.76 -25.04 16.59
CA ILE A 129 -11.68 -23.69 17.18
C ILE A 129 -10.81 -22.80 16.29
N ILE A 130 -9.65 -23.29 15.82
CA ILE A 130 -8.63 -22.46 15.15
C ILE A 130 -9.05 -21.99 13.74
N PHE A 131 -9.78 -22.81 12.97
CA PHE A 131 -10.22 -22.43 11.61
C PHE A 131 -11.53 -21.62 11.59
N ARG A 132 -12.44 -21.86 12.55
CA ARG A 132 -13.64 -21.03 12.74
C ARG A 132 -13.26 -19.69 13.39
N GLU A 133 -12.21 -19.64 14.20
CA GLU A 133 -11.58 -18.40 14.68
C GLU A 133 -10.96 -17.58 13.55
N LYS A 134 -10.30 -18.18 12.55
CA LYS A 134 -9.72 -17.42 11.42
C LYS A 134 -10.76 -16.75 10.50
N PHE A 135 -11.91 -17.39 10.27
CA PHE A 135 -13.00 -16.78 9.49
C PHE A 135 -13.83 -15.78 10.30
N ASN A 136 -14.04 -16.04 11.59
CA ASN A 136 -14.64 -15.07 12.48
C ASN A 136 -13.71 -13.87 12.69
N SER A 137 -12.40 -14.06 12.85
CA SER A 137 -11.44 -12.97 13.00
C SER A 137 -11.35 -12.12 11.74
N LEU A 138 -11.47 -12.71 10.54
CA LEU A 138 -11.53 -11.93 9.29
C LEU A 138 -12.83 -11.13 9.17
N ARG A 139 -13.97 -11.70 9.58
CA ARG A 139 -15.25 -10.97 9.68
C ARG A 139 -15.22 -9.89 10.74
N TYR A 140 -14.70 -10.18 11.93
CA TYR A 140 -14.51 -9.20 13.00
C TYR A 140 -13.51 -8.11 12.59
N ALA A 141 -12.44 -8.43 11.85
CA ALA A 141 -11.51 -7.46 11.31
C ALA A 141 -12.20 -6.57 10.25
N ALA A 142 -12.99 -7.15 9.36
CA ALA A 142 -13.76 -6.39 8.38
C ALA A 142 -14.82 -5.48 9.04
N PHE A 143 -15.57 -5.99 10.03
CA PHE A 143 -16.51 -5.19 10.80
C PHE A 143 -15.82 -4.11 11.64
N SER A 144 -14.66 -4.40 12.21
CA SER A 144 -13.87 -3.43 12.96
C SER A 144 -13.38 -2.32 12.04
N LEU A 145 -12.84 -2.67 10.86
CA LEU A 145 -12.43 -1.70 9.85
C LEU A 145 -13.61 -0.85 9.38
N ALA A 146 -14.74 -1.48 9.05
CA ALA A 146 -15.96 -0.79 8.64
C ALA A 146 -16.47 0.14 9.76
N SER A 147 -16.39 -0.28 11.01
CA SER A 147 -16.75 0.54 12.16
C SER A 147 -15.82 1.74 12.32
N VAL A 148 -14.50 1.55 12.16
CA VAL A 148 -13.52 2.64 12.17
C VAL A 148 -13.80 3.63 11.03
N VAL A 149 -14.08 3.14 9.82
CA VAL A 149 -14.47 4.00 8.69
C VAL A 149 -15.76 4.76 8.99
N PHE A 150 -16.77 4.08 9.52
CA PHE A 150 -18.05 4.71 9.87
C PHE A 150 -17.89 5.78 10.96
N ILE A 151 -17.08 5.50 11.98
CA ILE A 151 -16.73 6.47 13.03
C ILE A 151 -15.96 7.64 12.41
N TYR A 152 -14.97 7.40 11.56
CA TYR A 152 -14.21 8.47 10.91
C TYR A 152 -15.09 9.34 10.02
N VAL A 153 -16.00 8.75 9.22
CA VAL A 153 -16.97 9.49 8.41
C VAL A 153 -17.94 10.27 9.30
N GLY A 154 -18.42 9.67 10.39
CA GLY A 154 -19.24 10.35 11.39
C GLY A 154 -18.53 11.56 12.01
N LEU A 155 -17.25 11.41 12.35
CA LEU A 155 -16.39 12.48 12.84
C LEU A 155 -16.15 13.56 11.78
N LEU A 156 -15.96 13.19 10.50
CA LEU A 156 -15.83 14.14 9.38
C LEU A 156 -17.09 15.00 9.24
N VAL A 157 -18.27 14.38 9.24
CA VAL A 157 -19.55 15.08 9.16
C VAL A 157 -19.73 15.98 10.39
N TYR A 158 -19.48 15.46 11.59
CA TYR A 158 -19.60 16.23 12.83
C TYR A 158 -18.63 17.41 12.88
N SER A 159 -17.36 17.18 12.51
CA SER A 159 -16.34 18.23 12.42
C SER A 159 -16.77 19.32 11.45
N ASN A 160 -17.23 18.96 10.26
CA ASN A 160 -17.68 19.95 9.26
C ASN A 160 -18.94 20.70 9.71
N PHE A 161 -19.86 20.04 10.42
CA PHE A 161 -21.08 20.67 10.92
C PHE A 161 -20.81 21.66 12.08
N THR A 162 -19.90 21.29 12.99
CA THR A 162 -19.59 22.11 14.17
C THR A 162 -18.58 23.22 13.91
N THR A 163 -17.74 23.07 12.88
CA THR A 163 -16.80 24.12 12.47
C THR A 163 -17.59 25.34 11.96
N PRO A 164 -17.35 26.55 12.49
CA PRO A 164 -17.94 27.77 11.93
C PRO A 164 -17.52 28.02 10.48
N ASP A 165 -18.41 28.59 9.67
CA ASP A 165 -18.17 28.74 8.23
C ASP A 165 -16.91 29.56 7.89
N TYR A 166 -16.56 30.54 8.73
CA TYR A 166 -15.34 31.33 8.56
C TYR A 166 -14.05 30.51 8.71
N LEU A 167 -14.06 29.39 9.43
CA LEU A 167 -12.93 28.45 9.56
C LEU A 167 -12.87 27.44 8.40
N LYS A 168 -13.97 27.23 7.66
CA LYS A 168 -14.02 26.30 6.53
C LYS A 168 -13.34 26.88 5.29
N THR A 169 -13.44 28.19 5.11
CA THR A 169 -12.92 28.85 3.90
C THR A 169 -11.40 29.03 3.95
N PRO A 170 -10.64 28.53 2.95
CA PRO A 170 -9.21 28.75 2.86
C PRO A 170 -8.85 30.24 2.90
N PHE A 171 -7.68 30.58 3.44
CA PHE A 171 -7.17 31.96 3.36
C PHE A 171 -6.67 32.30 1.95
N ALA A 172 -6.19 31.33 1.20
CA ALA A 172 -5.66 31.54 -0.15
C ALA A 172 -6.52 30.85 -1.22
N GLN A 173 -7.85 31.02 -1.16
CA GLN A 173 -8.72 30.51 -2.24
C GLN A 173 -8.32 31.18 -3.55
N ASP A 174 -7.86 30.37 -4.51
CA ASP A 174 -7.62 30.71 -5.92
C ASP A 174 -6.77 31.98 -6.17
N ARG A 175 -5.73 32.20 -5.37
CA ARG A 175 -4.75 33.24 -5.71
C ARG A 175 -3.59 32.64 -6.48
N ASP A 176 -3.50 33.05 -7.74
CA ASP A 176 -2.29 32.96 -8.55
C ASP A 176 -1.20 33.81 -7.88
N PHE A 177 -0.39 33.17 -7.05
CA PHE A 177 0.83 33.76 -6.47
C PHE A 177 1.78 34.28 -7.58
N TYR A 178 1.57 33.87 -8.83
CA TYR A 178 2.22 34.38 -10.05
C TYR A 178 2.04 35.88 -10.29
N ASN A 179 1.05 36.54 -9.68
CA ASN A 179 0.94 38.00 -9.71
C ASN A 179 1.86 38.65 -8.67
N THR A 180 3.14 38.75 -9.00
CA THR A 180 4.22 39.20 -8.10
C THR A 180 4.14 40.66 -7.65
N ARG A 181 3.19 41.46 -8.16
CA ARG A 181 3.03 42.89 -7.88
C ARG A 181 4.33 43.71 -8.02
N GLY A 182 5.23 43.27 -8.90
CA GLY A 182 6.53 43.89 -9.15
C GLY A 182 7.68 43.36 -8.28
N ARG A 183 7.44 42.40 -7.38
CA ARG A 183 8.49 41.76 -6.57
C ARG A 183 9.11 40.57 -7.30
N THR A 184 10.31 40.74 -7.83
CA THR A 184 10.97 39.72 -8.68
C THR A 184 12.28 39.20 -8.08
N SER A 185 12.55 39.43 -6.80
CA SER A 185 13.75 38.89 -6.15
C SER A 185 13.73 37.36 -6.15
N GLU A 186 14.89 36.75 -6.30
CA GLU A 186 15.02 35.29 -6.38
C GLU A 186 14.50 34.61 -5.12
N LEU A 187 14.82 35.15 -3.94
CA LEU A 187 14.35 34.63 -2.66
C LEU A 187 12.82 34.70 -2.54
N PHE A 188 12.20 35.76 -3.04
CA PHE A 188 10.75 35.86 -3.08
C PHE A 188 10.13 34.78 -3.97
N GLN A 189 10.67 34.57 -5.18
CA GLN A 189 10.19 33.53 -6.09
C GLN A 189 10.33 32.12 -5.49
N ARG A 190 11.48 31.81 -4.87
CA ARG A 190 11.68 30.54 -4.16
C ARG A 190 10.70 30.38 -2.98
N GLY A 191 10.35 31.48 -2.32
CA GLY A 191 9.30 31.52 -1.30
C GLY A 191 7.92 31.15 -1.86
N LEU A 192 7.56 31.67 -3.04
CA LEU A 192 6.32 31.32 -3.73
C LEU A 192 6.30 29.85 -4.17
N ASP A 193 7.40 29.35 -4.74
CA ASP A 193 7.52 27.94 -5.15
C ASP A 193 7.32 26.99 -3.96
N ALA A 194 7.83 27.37 -2.78
CA ALA A 194 7.63 26.61 -1.55
C ALA A 194 6.17 26.65 -1.06
N LEU A 195 5.49 27.80 -1.20
CA LEU A 195 4.06 27.92 -0.89
C LEU A 195 3.19 27.05 -1.81
N ASP A 196 3.50 27.00 -3.10
CA ASP A 196 2.80 26.14 -4.07
C ASP A 196 2.91 24.65 -3.69
N ARG A 197 4.05 24.25 -3.08
CA ARG A 197 4.28 22.90 -2.55
C ARG A 197 3.71 22.67 -1.15
N LYS A 198 3.07 23.67 -0.54
CA LYS A 198 2.61 23.70 0.86
C LYS A 198 3.74 23.49 1.88
N ASP A 199 4.98 23.78 1.50
CA ASP A 199 6.14 23.76 2.40
C ASP A 199 6.27 25.14 3.07
N PHE A 200 5.43 25.36 4.08
CA PHE A 200 5.31 26.67 4.73
C PHE A 200 6.58 27.06 5.49
N ASP A 201 7.31 26.11 6.07
CA ASP A 201 8.55 26.40 6.80
C ASP A 201 9.65 26.89 5.85
N THR A 202 9.82 26.21 4.71
CA THR A 202 10.77 26.66 3.68
C THR A 202 10.34 27.98 3.05
N ALA A 203 9.04 28.18 2.80
CA ALA A 203 8.51 29.44 2.30
C ALA A 203 8.82 30.60 3.25
N ILE A 204 8.51 30.44 4.54
CA ILE A 204 8.76 31.45 5.57
C ILE A 204 10.26 31.75 5.67
N LYS A 205 11.12 30.74 5.56
CA LYS A 205 12.57 30.94 5.54
C LYS A 205 13.00 31.84 4.37
N TYR A 206 12.66 31.47 3.13
CA TYR A 206 13.06 32.25 1.96
C TYR A 206 12.50 33.67 1.97
N LEU A 207 11.24 33.84 2.38
CA LEU A 207 10.62 35.16 2.46
C LEU A 207 11.23 36.02 3.57
N ASN A 208 11.66 35.45 4.70
CA ASN A 208 12.39 36.20 5.73
C ASN A 208 13.80 36.60 5.26
N ASP A 209 14.48 35.72 4.53
CA ASP A 209 15.79 36.05 3.95
C ASP A 209 15.64 37.14 2.88
N ASP A 210 14.54 37.10 2.11
CA ASP A 210 14.17 38.14 1.15
C ASP A 210 13.97 39.53 1.81
N LEU A 211 13.40 39.57 3.01
CA LEU A 211 13.28 40.80 3.81
C LEU A 211 14.65 41.34 4.27
N LYS A 212 15.59 40.46 4.63
CA LYS A 212 16.92 40.84 5.11
C LYS A 212 17.80 41.37 3.99
N GLU A 213 17.76 40.76 2.82
CA GLU A 213 18.64 41.10 1.69
C GLU A 213 18.16 42.31 0.90
N ASN A 214 16.85 42.58 0.92
CA ASN A 214 16.24 43.60 0.07
C ASN A 214 15.29 44.56 0.83
N PRO A 215 15.68 45.12 1.99
CA PRO A 215 14.78 45.85 2.88
C PRO A 215 14.25 47.15 2.26
N ASP A 216 15.03 47.81 1.40
CA ASP A 216 14.72 49.14 0.85
C ASP A 216 13.94 49.09 -0.48
N GLN A 217 13.65 47.90 -1.01
CA GLN A 217 12.91 47.78 -2.26
C GLN A 217 11.46 48.21 -2.07
N GLN A 218 10.94 49.06 -2.95
CA GLN A 218 9.57 49.59 -2.83
C GLN A 218 8.48 48.51 -2.79
N SER A 219 8.70 47.34 -3.40
CA SER A 219 7.76 46.22 -3.40
C SER A 219 7.84 45.33 -2.15
N ILE A 220 8.68 45.67 -1.16
CA ILE A 220 8.93 44.84 0.04
C ILE A 220 7.66 44.58 0.87
N PHE A 221 6.70 45.50 0.81
CA PHE A 221 5.38 45.32 1.44
C PHE A 221 4.70 44.03 0.97
N TYR A 222 4.95 43.60 -0.28
CA TYR A 222 4.35 42.38 -0.82
C TYR A 222 4.98 41.11 -0.24
N THR A 223 6.29 41.12 0.08
CA THR A 223 6.91 40.02 0.83
C THR A 223 6.26 39.86 2.20
N HIS A 224 6.01 40.96 2.91
CA HIS A 224 5.25 40.93 4.16
C HIS A 224 3.83 40.39 3.99
N PHE A 225 3.13 40.81 2.93
CA PHE A 225 1.80 40.29 2.63
C PHE A 225 1.79 38.77 2.44
N VAL A 226 2.75 38.25 1.68
CA VAL A 226 2.90 36.81 1.42
C VAL A 226 3.33 36.05 2.67
N LEU A 227 4.21 36.61 3.51
CA LEU A 227 4.53 36.06 4.83
C LEU A 227 3.28 35.95 5.72
N GLY A 228 2.42 36.96 5.70
CA GLY A 228 1.13 36.92 6.40
C GLY A 228 0.31 35.68 6.01
N LEU A 229 0.21 35.40 4.70
CA LEU A 229 -0.46 34.21 4.21
C LEU A 229 0.27 32.93 4.62
N ALA A 230 1.60 32.89 4.52
CA ALA A 230 2.40 31.73 4.85
C ALA A 230 2.20 31.30 6.32
N TYR A 231 2.28 32.26 7.25
CA TYR A 231 2.08 32.00 8.68
C TYR A 231 0.65 31.56 9.01
N VAL A 232 -0.37 32.16 8.40
CA VAL A 232 -1.77 31.79 8.69
C VAL A 232 -2.10 30.38 8.18
N ASN A 233 -1.51 29.97 7.05
CA ASN A 233 -1.67 28.61 6.52
C ASN A 233 -0.85 27.61 7.35
N LYS A 234 0.36 27.98 7.79
CA LYS A 234 1.15 27.18 8.73
C LYS A 234 0.43 26.97 10.06
N ALA A 235 -0.29 27.99 10.53
CA ALA A 235 -1.01 27.92 11.80
C ALA A 235 -2.13 26.87 11.79
N GLU A 236 -2.65 26.47 10.62
CA GLU A 236 -3.72 25.48 10.52
C GLU A 236 -3.24 24.11 11.02
N LYS A 237 -3.86 23.64 12.10
CA LYS A 237 -3.68 22.30 12.66
C LYS A 237 -4.98 21.52 12.49
N ASN A 238 -4.89 20.32 11.95
CA ASN A 238 -6.02 19.40 11.85
C ASN A 238 -5.56 17.96 12.14
N PHE A 239 -6.47 17.13 12.62
CA PHE A 239 -6.23 15.71 12.83
C PHE A 239 -6.82 14.92 11.66
N LEU A 240 -6.01 14.57 10.67
CA LEU A 240 -6.47 13.87 9.44
C LEU A 240 -7.64 14.60 8.75
N GLY A 241 -7.57 15.94 8.69
CA GLY A 241 -8.63 16.79 8.13
C GLY A 241 -9.80 17.10 9.09
N LEU A 242 -9.78 16.53 10.30
CA LEU A 242 -10.78 16.78 11.35
C LEU A 242 -10.38 17.92 12.27
N PHE A 243 -11.39 18.60 12.83
CA PHE A 243 -11.29 19.57 13.92
C PHE A 243 -10.22 20.64 13.66
N LYS A 244 -10.47 21.46 12.62
CA LYS A 244 -9.58 22.57 12.31
C LYS A 244 -9.37 23.46 13.54
N SER A 245 -8.11 23.68 13.87
CA SER A 245 -7.65 24.54 14.94
C SER A 245 -6.48 25.36 14.42
N PHE A 246 -6.15 26.44 15.11
CA PHE A 246 -5.12 27.36 14.66
C PHE A 246 -4.15 27.66 15.79
N ASP A 247 -2.85 27.61 15.47
CA ASP A 247 -1.81 28.04 16.39
C ASP A 247 -1.87 29.55 16.59
N ARG A 248 -2.11 29.99 17.83
CA ARG A 248 -2.28 31.40 18.15
C ARG A 248 -1.02 32.21 17.84
N GLU A 249 0.16 31.66 18.06
CA GLU A 249 1.41 32.40 17.84
C GLU A 249 1.63 32.67 16.35
N ASP A 250 1.45 31.65 15.51
CA ASP A 250 1.58 31.81 14.07
C ASP A 250 0.48 32.71 13.47
N VAL A 251 -0.75 32.68 14.00
CA VAL A 251 -1.79 33.66 13.61
C VAL A 251 -1.39 35.09 13.96
N LEU A 252 -0.81 35.33 15.13
CA LEU A 252 -0.34 36.67 15.52
C LEU A 252 0.82 37.15 14.65
N LYS A 253 1.74 36.26 14.26
CA LYS A 253 2.79 36.58 13.27
C LYS A 253 2.20 36.94 11.92
N ALA A 254 1.17 36.23 11.48
CA ALA A 254 0.46 36.53 10.24
C ALA A 254 -0.14 37.94 10.27
N ILE A 255 -0.85 38.29 11.34
CA ILE A 255 -1.44 39.62 11.55
C ILE A 255 -0.36 40.70 11.50
N SER A 256 0.73 40.53 12.26
CA SER A 256 1.84 41.50 12.28
C SER A 256 2.44 41.74 10.89
N HIS A 257 2.57 40.70 10.07
CA HIS A 257 3.06 40.85 8.71
C HIS A 257 2.05 41.51 7.76
N PHE A 258 0.76 41.25 7.90
CA PHE A 258 -0.25 41.99 7.14
C PHE A 258 -0.28 43.48 7.52
N GLU A 259 -0.19 43.81 8.81
CA GLU A 259 -0.08 45.19 9.28
C GLU A 259 1.16 45.87 8.70
N LYS A 260 2.31 45.18 8.70
CA LYS A 260 3.53 45.71 8.10
C LYS A 260 3.41 45.91 6.59
N SER A 261 2.68 45.03 5.90
CA SER A 261 2.36 45.21 4.49
C SER A 261 1.49 46.46 4.24
N ILE A 262 0.56 46.79 5.13
CA ILE A 262 -0.28 47.99 5.01
C ILE A 262 0.58 49.24 5.25
N GLU A 263 1.40 49.22 6.30
CA GLU A 263 2.30 50.32 6.70
C GLU A 263 3.30 50.69 5.59
N LEU A 264 3.96 49.67 5.01
CA LEU A 264 5.01 49.88 4.00
C LEU A 264 4.45 50.14 2.60
N ASN A 265 3.19 49.83 2.34
CA ASN A 265 2.58 50.10 1.04
C ASN A 265 2.23 51.60 0.92
N GLN A 266 3.19 52.42 0.51
CA GLN A 266 2.96 53.86 0.28
C GLN A 266 2.41 54.17 -1.12
N ASN A 267 2.17 53.15 -1.94
CA ASN A 267 1.82 53.32 -3.34
C ASN A 267 0.30 53.23 -3.56
N GLU A 268 -0.29 54.33 -4.02
CA GLU A 268 -1.73 54.41 -4.31
C GLU A 268 -2.22 53.40 -5.36
N ARG A 269 -1.33 52.89 -6.22
CA ARG A 269 -1.68 51.86 -7.21
C ARG A 269 -2.00 50.50 -6.57
N PHE A 270 -1.58 50.27 -5.32
CA PHE A 270 -1.79 49.02 -4.60
C PHE A 270 -2.74 49.17 -3.40
N GLN A 271 -3.64 50.16 -3.42
CA GLN A 271 -4.65 50.34 -2.35
C GLN A 271 -5.53 49.09 -2.16
N ASN A 272 -5.89 48.40 -3.26
CA ASN A 272 -6.62 47.15 -3.19
C ASN A 272 -5.90 46.08 -2.35
N LEU A 273 -4.56 46.05 -2.37
CA LEU A 273 -3.79 45.11 -1.55
C LEU A 273 -3.90 45.45 -0.06
N LYS A 274 -3.96 46.74 0.31
CA LYS A 274 -4.20 47.12 1.71
C LYS A 274 -5.54 46.62 2.19
N LEU A 275 -6.58 46.77 1.37
CA LEU A 275 -7.91 46.28 1.68
C LEU A 275 -7.97 44.75 1.74
N ASP A 276 -7.24 44.06 0.86
CA ASP A 276 -7.06 42.61 0.96
C ASP A 276 -6.36 42.24 2.28
N ALA A 277 -5.33 42.99 2.69
CA ALA A 277 -4.64 42.76 3.97
C ALA A 277 -5.58 42.98 5.16
N HIS A 278 -6.39 44.04 5.17
CA HIS A 278 -7.44 44.23 6.19
C HIS A 278 -8.41 43.06 6.23
N PHE A 279 -8.84 42.53 5.08
CA PHE A 279 -9.70 41.35 5.03
C PHE A 279 -9.04 40.14 5.70
N TYR A 280 -7.77 39.88 5.40
CA TYR A 280 -7.04 38.76 5.99
C TYR A 280 -6.76 38.93 7.48
N ILE A 281 -6.47 40.15 7.94
CA ILE A 281 -6.36 40.47 9.36
C ILE A 281 -7.69 40.19 10.05
N GLY A 282 -8.81 40.64 9.48
CA GLY A 282 -10.15 40.37 10.01
C GLY A 282 -10.44 38.89 10.15
N LYS A 283 -10.13 38.08 9.12
CA LYS A 283 -10.22 36.61 9.19
C LYS A 283 -9.27 36.02 10.23
N ALA A 284 -8.03 36.50 10.33
CA ALA A 284 -7.03 36.00 11.27
C ALA A 284 -7.46 36.24 12.73
N TYR A 285 -8.03 37.40 13.04
CA TYR A 285 -8.60 37.68 14.37
C TYR A 285 -9.77 36.75 14.72
N LEU A 286 -10.61 36.37 13.75
CA LEU A 286 -11.64 35.35 13.96
C LEU A 286 -11.05 34.00 14.36
N LEU A 287 -9.88 33.61 13.83
CA LEU A 287 -9.23 32.34 14.19
C LEU A 287 -8.84 32.27 15.67
N ILE A 288 -8.52 33.41 16.26
CA ILE A 288 -8.12 33.54 17.67
C ILE A 288 -9.24 34.09 18.55
N ASN A 289 -10.48 34.04 18.06
CA ASN A 289 -11.70 34.50 18.74
C ASN A 289 -11.72 35.97 19.18
N ASP A 290 -10.88 36.83 18.59
CA ASP A 290 -10.92 38.28 18.82
C ASP A 290 -11.95 38.94 17.90
N ARG A 291 -13.21 38.88 18.31
CA ARG A 291 -14.32 39.39 17.52
C ARG A 291 -14.29 40.92 17.33
N ASN A 292 -13.76 41.66 18.29
CA ASN A 292 -13.77 43.12 18.22
C ASN A 292 -12.78 43.60 17.16
N SER A 293 -11.55 43.09 17.21
CA SER A 293 -10.52 43.40 16.22
C SER A 293 -10.93 42.90 14.84
N ALA A 294 -11.51 41.69 14.75
CA ALA A 294 -12.03 41.18 13.49
C ALA A 294 -13.10 42.10 12.86
N LYS A 295 -14.09 42.54 13.66
CA LYS A 295 -15.15 43.43 13.19
C LYS A 295 -14.59 44.75 12.67
N HIS A 296 -13.64 45.34 13.37
CA HIS A 296 -13.00 46.59 12.96
C HIS A 296 -12.38 46.49 11.57
N HIS A 297 -11.53 45.49 11.34
CA HIS A 297 -10.86 45.31 10.05
C HIS A 297 -11.83 44.93 8.92
N LEU A 298 -12.82 44.08 9.18
CA LEU A 298 -13.83 43.72 8.17
C LEU A 298 -14.71 44.91 7.78
N GLN A 299 -15.02 45.81 8.72
CA GLN A 299 -15.80 47.01 8.45
C GLN A 299 -15.05 47.95 7.49
N ILE A 300 -13.74 48.15 7.68
CA ILE A 300 -12.88 48.93 6.76
C ILE A 300 -13.01 48.40 5.33
N VAL A 301 -12.94 47.08 5.14
CA VAL A 301 -13.06 46.45 3.81
C VAL A 301 -14.42 46.70 3.17
N VAL A 302 -15.49 46.71 3.96
CA VAL A 302 -16.85 46.98 3.48
C VAL A 302 -17.03 48.45 3.11
N ASP A 303 -16.60 49.36 3.97
CA ASP A 303 -16.76 50.80 3.80
C ASP A 303 -15.98 51.31 2.60
N GLU A 304 -14.76 50.80 2.40
CA GLU A 304 -13.88 51.17 1.29
C GLU A 304 -14.10 50.32 0.02
N LYS A 305 -15.06 49.38 0.04
CA LYS A 305 -15.41 48.51 -1.09
C LYS A 305 -14.22 47.71 -1.65
N GLY A 306 -13.40 47.13 -0.78
CA GLY A 306 -12.26 46.29 -1.16
C GLY A 306 -12.65 45.03 -1.94
N SER A 307 -11.69 44.33 -2.55
CA SER A 307 -11.95 43.15 -3.42
C SER A 307 -12.82 42.09 -2.75
N TYR A 308 -12.68 41.92 -1.44
CA TYR A 308 -13.40 40.94 -0.63
C TYR A 308 -14.61 41.51 0.13
N TYR A 309 -15.13 42.70 -0.22
CA TYR A 309 -16.20 43.37 0.53
C TYR A 309 -17.47 42.52 0.70
N LYS A 310 -17.83 41.68 -0.27
CA LYS A 310 -18.99 40.77 -0.16
C LYS A 310 -18.78 39.74 0.93
N ASN A 311 -17.60 39.11 0.94
CA ASN A 311 -17.21 38.11 1.93
C ASN A 311 -17.08 38.77 3.31
N ALA A 312 -16.51 39.97 3.38
CA ALA A 312 -16.43 40.74 4.63
C ALA A 312 -17.84 41.06 5.18
N LYS A 313 -18.78 41.47 4.32
CA LYS A 313 -20.17 41.73 4.71
C LYS A 313 -20.88 40.47 5.20
N GLU A 314 -20.58 39.31 4.61
CA GLU A 314 -21.12 38.03 5.06
C GLU A 314 -20.56 37.64 6.44
N LEU A 315 -19.24 37.72 6.62
CA LEU A 315 -18.61 37.50 7.91
C LEU A 315 -19.17 38.44 8.99
N LEU A 316 -19.39 39.71 8.68
CA LEU A 316 -19.97 40.69 9.61
C LEU A 316 -21.39 40.35 10.09
N LYS A 317 -22.17 39.56 9.33
CA LYS A 317 -23.50 39.09 9.78
C LYS A 317 -23.42 38.02 10.87
N SER A 318 -22.26 37.39 11.04
CA SER A 318 -22.05 36.29 12.00
C SER A 318 -21.60 36.75 13.39
N PHE A 319 -21.46 38.07 13.60
CA PHE A 319 -20.97 38.66 14.85
C PHE A 319 -22.06 38.85 15.90
#